data_AF-A0AAI8MEP3-F1
#
_entry.id   AF-A0AAI8MEP3-F1
#
_cell.length_a   1.000
_cell.length_b   1.000
_cell.length_c   1.000
_cell.angle_alpha   90.00
_cell.angle_beta   90.00
_cell.angle_gamma   90.00
#
_symmetry.space_group_name_H-M   'P 1'
#
loop_
_entity.id
_entity.type
_entity.pdbx_description
1 polymer ?
#
loop_
_entity_poly.entity_id
_entity_poly.type
_entity_poly.pdbx_seq_one_letter_code
_entity_poly.pdbx_strand_id
1 'polypeptide(L)'
;MLKEQYDIPKSQIGILETRGTTLFAPLVSKRLDLMCELDIIFLRRQAPGQLIGEGGDIDNRIKTLLDALSMPPPAQQKHFENATSSDPVHCLLQDDSLVTKLSIETDSLLRIAENEHDLVAIIGAKISASRLTFTNIGIVN
;
A
#
# COMPACT_ATOMS: atom_id res chain seq x y z
N MET A 1 2.05 6.66 -36.50
CA MET A 1 2.47 6.49 -35.10
C MET A 1 1.38 5.70 -34.40
N LEU A 2 1.64 4.40 -34.20
CA LEU A 2 0.69 3.45 -33.63
C LEU A 2 0.51 3.74 -32.14
N LYS A 3 -0.71 4.14 -31.74
CA LYS A 3 -1.15 4.01 -30.36
C LYS A 3 -1.42 2.52 -30.16
N GLU A 4 -0.45 1.79 -29.63
CA GLU A 4 -0.72 0.46 -29.10
C GLU A 4 -1.61 0.64 -27.86
N GLN A 5 -2.92 0.58 -28.08
CA GLN A 5 -3.87 0.17 -27.05
C GLN A 5 -3.42 -1.23 -26.64
N TYR A 6 -2.74 -1.32 -25.50
CA TYR A 6 -2.55 -2.59 -24.83
C TYR A 6 -3.95 -3.08 -24.42
N ASP A 7 -4.54 -3.91 -25.28
CA ASP A 7 -5.71 -4.71 -24.97
C ASP A 7 -5.26 -5.72 -23.93
N ILE A 8 -5.36 -5.33 -22.65
CA ILE A 8 -5.00 -6.18 -21.52
C ILE A 8 -5.89 -7.42 -21.66
N PRO A 9 -5.33 -8.60 -21.96
CA PRO A 9 -6.16 -9.79 -22.06
C PRO A 9 -6.91 -9.92 -20.74
N LYS A 10 -8.24 -10.05 -20.81
CA LYS A 10 -9.13 -10.41 -19.68
C LYS A 10 -8.82 -11.82 -19.16
N SER A 11 -7.55 -12.15 -18.98
CA SER A 11 -7.15 -13.21 -18.07
C SER A 11 -7.68 -12.80 -16.69
N GLN A 12 -8.49 -13.68 -16.12
CA GLN A 12 -9.20 -13.54 -14.85
C GLN A 12 -8.26 -13.50 -13.64
N ILE A 13 -7.08 -12.87 -13.76
CA ILE A 13 -6.08 -12.73 -12.71
C ILE A 13 -6.21 -11.37 -12.00
N GLY A 14 -6.96 -10.42 -12.57
CA GLY A 14 -7.32 -9.19 -11.87
C GLY A 14 -8.26 -9.47 -10.71
N ILE A 15 -7.81 -9.32 -9.45
CA ILE A 15 -8.70 -9.24 -8.28
C ILE A 15 -9.27 -7.83 -8.24
N LEU A 16 -10.02 -7.45 -9.27
CA LEU A 16 -10.69 -6.15 -9.27
C LEU A 16 -11.87 -6.23 -8.31
N GLU A 17 -11.91 -5.31 -7.36
CA GLU A 17 -12.99 -5.20 -6.38
C GLU A 17 -13.63 -3.83 -6.45
N THR A 18 -14.96 -3.80 -6.52
CA THR A 18 -15.71 -2.55 -6.49
C THR A 18 -16.07 -2.20 -5.05
N ARG A 19 -15.77 -0.96 -4.64
CA ARG A 19 -16.29 -0.35 -3.41
C ARG A 19 -17.07 0.89 -3.82
N GLY A 20 -18.40 0.79 -3.75
CA GLY A 20 -19.31 1.85 -4.21
C GLY A 20 -19.29 1.97 -5.71
N THR A 21 -18.87 3.14 -6.21
CA THR A 21 -18.73 3.42 -7.65
C THR A 21 -17.28 3.28 -8.14
N THR A 22 -16.32 3.07 -7.24
CA THR A 22 -14.89 3.02 -7.56
C THR A 22 -14.38 1.58 -7.64
N LEU A 23 -13.53 1.32 -8.63
CA LEU A 23 -12.84 0.05 -8.84
C LEU A 23 -11.45 0.09 -8.19
N PHE A 24 -11.11 -0.96 -7.46
CA PHE A 24 -9.82 -1.13 -6.80
C PHE A 24 -9.11 -2.37 -7.34
N ALA A 25 -7.79 -2.28 -7.42
CA ALA A 25 -6.89 -3.35 -7.87
C ALA A 25 -5.83 -3.63 -6.79
N PRO A 26 -6.16 -4.39 -5.73
CA PRO A 26 -5.19 -4.83 -4.74
C PRO A 26 -4.18 -5.83 -5.33
N LEU A 27 -2.89 -5.62 -5.05
CA LEU A 27 -1.82 -6.53 -5.44
C LEU A 27 -1.80 -7.79 -4.56
N VAL A 28 -1.83 -7.61 -3.24
CA VAL A 28 -1.91 -8.69 -2.25
C VAL A 28 -3.36 -8.89 -1.85
N SER A 29 -3.91 -10.08 -2.14
CA SER A 29 -5.31 -10.39 -1.85
C SER A 29 -5.49 -11.81 -1.29
N LYS A 30 -6.57 -11.98 -0.54
CA LYS A 30 -7.03 -13.28 -0.03
C LYS A 30 -7.34 -14.26 -1.16
N ARG A 31 -7.84 -13.78 -2.30
CA ARG A 31 -8.22 -14.62 -3.46
C ARG A 31 -7.01 -15.29 -4.12
N LEU A 32 -5.84 -14.65 -4.09
CA LEU A 32 -4.60 -15.22 -4.62
C LEU A 32 -3.76 -15.93 -3.56
N ASP A 33 -4.30 -16.14 -2.35
CA ASP A 33 -3.56 -16.73 -1.22
C ASP A 33 -2.25 -15.98 -0.92
N LEU A 34 -2.18 -14.68 -1.20
CA LEU A 34 -0.98 -13.86 -1.02
C LEU A 34 -0.93 -13.21 0.36
N MET A 35 0.27 -13.05 0.86
CA MET A 35 0.63 -12.39 2.11
C MET A 35 1.76 -11.39 1.86
N CYS A 36 1.89 -10.39 2.72
CA CYS A 36 2.90 -9.35 2.60
C CYS A 36 3.74 -9.23 3.87
N GLU A 37 5.05 -9.14 3.71
CA GLU A 37 5.94 -8.55 4.71
C GLU A 37 6.22 -7.11 4.30
N LEU A 38 6.14 -6.17 5.26
CA LEU A 38 6.42 -4.77 5.05
C LEU A 38 7.64 -4.37 5.89
N ASP A 39 8.64 -3.80 5.23
CA ASP A 39 9.81 -3.19 5.86
C ASP A 39 9.76 -1.68 5.53
N ILE A 40 9.56 -0.85 6.56
CA ILE A 40 9.33 0.60 6.42
C ILE A 40 10.43 1.37 7.11
N ILE A 41 11.10 2.27 6.39
CA ILE A 41 12.07 3.20 6.95
C ILE A 41 11.50 4.61 6.91
N PHE A 42 11.24 5.20 8.08
CA PHE A 42 10.81 6.59 8.22
C PHE A 42 12.01 7.51 8.45
N LEU A 43 12.30 8.35 7.46
CA LEU A 43 13.31 9.40 7.54
C LEU A 43 12.65 10.71 7.95
N ARG A 44 12.97 11.22 9.15
CA ARG A 44 12.36 12.43 9.73
C ARG A 44 13.39 13.44 10.22
N ARG A 45 12.99 14.71 10.34
CA ARG A 45 13.81 15.78 10.93
C ARG A 45 13.75 15.73 12.46
N GLN A 46 14.46 14.81 13.10
CA GLN A 46 14.58 14.84 14.56
C GLN A 46 16.01 14.58 15.02
N ALA A 47 16.38 15.20 16.14
CA ALA A 47 17.65 14.94 16.81
C ALA A 47 17.67 13.49 17.33
N PRO A 48 18.84 12.81 17.31
CA PRO A 48 18.98 11.47 17.88
C PRO A 48 18.42 11.42 19.31
N GLY A 49 17.50 10.50 19.59
CA GLY A 49 16.93 10.29 20.94
C GLY A 49 15.56 10.94 21.21
N GLN A 50 15.02 11.78 20.32
CA GLN A 50 13.61 12.20 20.39
C GLN A 50 12.74 11.15 19.69
N LEU A 51 12.22 10.17 20.42
CA LEU A 51 11.23 9.22 19.88
C LEU A 51 9.87 9.91 19.63
N ILE A 52 9.52 10.85 20.49
CA ILE A 52 8.31 11.66 20.46
C ILE A 52 8.74 13.11 20.21
N GLY A 53 8.38 13.66 19.06
CA GLY A 53 8.41 15.12 18.89
C GLY A 53 7.12 15.57 18.20
N GLU A 54 7.03 16.86 17.90
CA GLU A 54 5.80 17.60 17.60
C GLU A 54 4.94 17.04 16.43
N GLY A 55 5.44 16.06 15.69
CA GLY A 55 4.73 15.32 14.65
C GLY A 55 3.77 14.20 15.12
N GLY A 56 3.65 13.93 16.43
CA GLY A 56 2.72 12.93 16.97
C GLY A 56 3.29 11.51 17.07
N ASP A 57 2.43 10.57 17.46
CA ASP A 57 2.77 9.17 17.75
C ASP A 57 3.11 8.37 16.47
N ILE A 58 4.17 7.57 16.53
CA ILE A 58 4.61 6.68 15.45
C ILE A 58 3.50 5.67 15.12
N ASP A 59 2.80 5.16 16.13
CA ASP A 59 1.74 4.17 15.96
C ASP A 59 0.57 4.70 15.12
N ASN A 60 0.17 5.95 15.36
CA ASN A 60 -0.89 6.59 14.58
C ASN A 60 -0.47 6.80 13.11
N ARG A 61 0.79 7.16 12.88
CA ARG A 61 1.34 7.33 11.52
C ARG A 61 1.40 6.01 10.76
N ILE A 62 1.81 4.93 11.42
CA ILE A 62 1.83 3.59 10.85
C ILE A 62 0.42 3.16 10.47
N LYS A 63 -0.55 3.36 11.37
CA LYS A 63 -1.94 3.01 11.10
C LYS A 63 -2.47 3.75 9.87
N THR A 64 -2.28 5.06 9.80
CA THR A 64 -2.67 5.85 8.62
C THR A 64 -1.95 5.40 7.35
N LEU A 65 -0.68 5.03 7.43
CA LEU A 65 0.06 4.52 6.28
C LEU A 65 -0.49 3.17 5.81
N LEU A 66 -0.77 2.24 6.72
CA LEU A 66 -1.37 0.95 6.38
C LEU A 66 -2.77 1.11 5.78
N ASP A 67 -3.57 2.03 6.33
CA ASP A 67 -4.88 2.40 5.76
C ASP A 67 -4.74 2.93 4.33
N ALA A 68 -3.71 3.75 4.06
CA ALA A 68 -3.44 4.31 2.74
C ALA A 68 -2.88 3.30 1.72
N LEU A 69 -2.18 2.26 2.18
CA LEU A 69 -1.69 1.17 1.34
C LEU A 69 -2.76 0.11 1.05
N SER A 70 -3.81 0.09 1.85
CA SER A 70 -4.90 -0.89 1.77
C SER A 70 -6.10 -0.33 1.01
N MET A 71 -6.98 -1.22 0.56
CA MET A 71 -8.30 -0.79 0.10
C MET A 71 -9.07 -0.13 1.24
N PRO A 72 -9.85 0.93 0.96
CA PRO A 72 -10.62 1.59 2.00
C PRO A 72 -11.69 0.64 2.56
N PRO A 73 -11.93 0.65 3.89
CA PRO A 73 -13.00 -0.13 4.49
C PRO A 73 -14.37 0.38 4.01
N PRO A 74 -15.43 -0.45 4.08
CA PRO A 74 -16.77 -0.06 3.62
C PRO A 74 -17.28 1.26 4.22
N ALA A 75 -16.91 1.56 5.47
CA ALA A 75 -17.29 2.80 6.14
C ALA A 75 -16.71 4.08 5.49
N GLN A 76 -15.58 3.98 4.79
CA GLN A 76 -14.89 5.10 4.16
C GLN A 76 -15.20 5.24 2.66
N GLN A 77 -16.02 4.34 2.11
CA GLN A 77 -16.37 4.28 0.69
C GLN A 77 -16.89 5.61 0.11
N LYS A 78 -17.62 6.39 0.92
CA LYS A 78 -18.18 7.69 0.52
C LYS A 78 -17.14 8.71 0.05
N HIS A 79 -15.90 8.62 0.54
CA HIS A 79 -14.81 9.51 0.12
C HIS A 79 -14.37 9.24 -1.32
N PHE A 80 -14.69 8.07 -1.86
CA PHE A 80 -14.30 7.63 -3.19
C PHE A 80 -15.48 7.64 -4.18
N GLU A 81 -16.70 7.99 -3.75
CA GLU A 81 -17.89 8.00 -4.64
C GLU A 81 -17.77 9.03 -5.78
N ASN A 82 -17.01 10.10 -5.55
CA ASN A 82 -16.74 11.16 -6.53
C ASN A 82 -15.52 10.89 -7.41
N ALA A 83 -14.76 9.81 -7.18
CA ALA A 83 -13.62 9.45 -7.98
C ALA A 83 -14.11 8.82 -9.30
N THR A 84 -14.52 9.67 -10.25
CA THR A 84 -14.93 9.26 -11.60
C THR A 84 -13.71 8.92 -12.46
N SER A 85 -12.84 8.04 -11.96
CA SER A 85 -11.70 7.52 -12.70
C SER A 85 -12.14 6.32 -13.53
N SER A 86 -11.75 6.31 -14.82
CA SER A 86 -11.87 5.14 -15.69
C SER A 86 -10.95 4.00 -15.21
N ASP A 87 -9.83 4.35 -14.57
CA ASP A 87 -8.79 3.41 -14.20
C ASP A 87 -8.94 2.98 -12.73
N PRO A 88 -8.66 1.70 -12.41
CA PRO A 88 -8.75 1.20 -11.06
C PRO A 88 -7.70 1.85 -10.14
N VAL A 89 -8.09 2.08 -8.89
CA VAL A 89 -7.15 2.52 -7.85
C VAL A 89 -6.29 1.33 -7.45
N HIS A 90 -4.98 1.44 -7.70
CA HIS A 90 -4.03 0.41 -7.32
C HIS A 90 -3.71 0.49 -5.83
N CYS A 91 -4.00 -0.60 -5.11
CA CYS A 91 -3.69 -0.75 -3.69
C CYS A 91 -2.62 -1.83 -3.54
N LEU A 92 -1.75 -1.68 -2.55
CA LEU A 92 -0.81 -2.74 -2.21
C LEU A 92 -1.56 -3.92 -1.59
N LEU A 93 -2.47 -3.64 -0.66
CA LEU A 93 -3.18 -4.64 0.13
C LEU A 93 -4.70 -4.56 -0.12
N GLN A 94 -5.36 -5.71 -0.18
CA GLN A 94 -6.82 -5.78 -0.07
C GLN A 94 -7.31 -5.46 1.35
N ASP A 95 -6.54 -5.89 2.34
CA ASP A 95 -6.86 -5.86 3.77
C ASP A 95 -5.54 -5.93 4.55
N ASP A 96 -5.43 -5.14 5.60
CA ASP A 96 -4.29 -5.02 6.50
C ASP A 96 -3.99 -6.33 7.26
N SER A 97 -4.97 -7.23 7.41
CA SER A 97 -4.77 -8.59 7.93
C SER A 97 -3.87 -9.48 7.06
N LEU A 98 -3.55 -9.07 5.84
CA LEU A 98 -2.64 -9.79 4.94
C LEU A 98 -1.16 -9.49 5.23
N VAL A 99 -0.87 -8.55 6.14
CA VAL A 99 0.49 -8.26 6.59
C VAL A 99 0.90 -9.28 7.64
N THR A 100 1.86 -10.15 7.30
CA THR A 100 2.39 -11.19 8.21
C THR A 100 3.58 -10.73 9.02
N LYS A 101 4.27 -9.68 8.57
CA LYS A 101 5.40 -9.08 9.26
C LYS A 101 5.44 -7.59 8.95
N LEU A 102 5.63 -6.79 9.99
CA LEU A 102 5.83 -5.35 9.88
C LEU A 102 7.11 -4.98 10.63
N SER A 103 8.13 -4.53 9.90
CA SER A 103 9.33 -3.93 10.45
C SER A 103 9.31 -2.43 10.21
N ILE A 104 9.56 -1.65 11.26
CA ILE A 104 9.60 -0.20 11.18
C ILE A 104 10.92 0.27 11.78
N GLU A 105 11.67 1.00 10.98
CA GLU A 105 12.89 1.68 11.38
C GLU A 105 12.67 3.18 11.24
N THR A 106 13.18 3.96 12.18
CA THR A 106 13.15 5.42 12.12
C THR A 106 14.57 5.95 12.09
N ASP A 107 14.86 6.83 11.15
CA ASP A 107 16.16 7.48 11.03
C ASP A 107 15.98 8.97 10.68
N SER A 108 17.10 9.68 10.63
CA SER A 108 17.18 11.09 10.32
C SER A 108 17.16 11.34 8.81
N LEU A 109 16.36 12.32 8.38
CA LEU A 109 16.36 12.78 7.01
C LEU A 109 17.64 13.59 6.75
N LEU A 110 18.54 13.07 5.91
CA LEU A 110 19.85 13.68 5.62
C LEU A 110 19.81 14.85 4.64
N ARG A 111 18.64 15.14 4.04
CA ARG A 111 18.44 16.26 3.11
C ARG A 111 17.90 17.48 3.85
N ILE A 112 18.20 18.66 3.33
CA ILE A 112 17.51 19.90 3.73
C ILE A 112 16.04 19.73 3.38
N ALA A 113 15.21 19.63 4.40
CA ALA A 113 13.76 19.60 4.27
C ALA A 113 13.22 21.04 4.28
N GLU A 114 12.28 21.31 3.39
CA GLU A 114 11.67 22.64 3.26
C GLU A 114 10.71 22.94 4.42
N ASN A 115 10.12 21.90 5.03
CA ASN A 115 9.12 22.01 6.09
C ASN A 115 9.48 21.14 7.32
N GLU A 116 8.85 21.44 8.47
CA GLU A 116 9.03 20.67 9.72
C GLU A 116 8.31 19.31 9.70
N HIS A 117 7.29 19.18 8.86
CA HIS A 117 6.53 17.94 8.67
C HIS A 117 7.02 17.09 7.49
N ASP A 118 8.14 17.48 6.88
CA ASP A 118 8.73 16.73 5.78
C ASP A 118 9.23 15.37 6.29
N LEU A 119 8.74 14.31 5.67
CA LEU A 119 9.02 12.93 6.02
C LEU A 119 9.07 12.10 4.74
N VAL A 120 10.08 11.24 4.67
CA VAL A 120 10.19 10.25 3.61
C VAL A 120 9.99 8.88 4.22
N ALA A 121 9.04 8.11 3.67
CA ALA A 121 8.86 6.70 3.99
C ALA A 121 9.40 5.87 2.82
N ILE A 122 10.39 5.04 3.08
CA ILE A 122 10.84 4.01 2.13
C ILE A 122 10.12 2.73 2.52
N ILE A 123 9.36 2.17 1.59
CA ILE A 123 8.50 1.00 1.85
C ILE A 123 8.99 -0.14 0.97
N GLY A 124 9.59 -1.14 1.60
CA GLY A 124 9.85 -2.45 0.99
C GLY A 124 8.66 -3.37 1.22
N ALA A 125 8.12 -3.94 0.16
CA ALA A 125 7.06 -4.94 0.24
C ALA A 125 7.56 -6.25 -0.34
N LYS A 126 7.57 -7.30 0.48
CA LYS A 126 7.91 -8.66 0.06
C LYS A 126 6.64 -9.50 0.05
N ILE A 127 6.30 -10.00 -1.12
CA ILE A 127 5.08 -10.77 -1.35
C ILE A 127 5.42 -12.26 -1.26
N SER A 128 4.61 -13.00 -0.52
CA SER A 128 4.70 -14.46 -0.40
C SER A 128 3.32 -15.09 -0.58
N ALA A 129 3.27 -16.39 -0.89
CA ALA A 129 2.03 -17.13 -1.03
C ALA A 129 1.88 -18.06 0.17
N SER A 130 0.74 -17.97 0.86
CA SER A 130 0.36 -18.90 1.92
C SER A 130 0.07 -20.30 1.37
N ARG A 131 -0.38 -20.37 0.10
CA ARG A 131 -0.57 -21.59 -0.68
C ARG A 131 -0.16 -21.32 -2.12
N LEU A 132 0.73 -22.12 -2.69
CA LEU A 132 1.06 -22.03 -4.12
C LEU A 132 -0.09 -22.55 -4.97
N THR A 133 -0.51 -21.76 -5.94
CA THR A 133 -1.57 -22.05 -6.91
C THR A 133 -1.08 -21.67 -8.31
N PHE A 134 -1.68 -22.24 -9.36
CA PHE A 134 -1.36 -21.85 -10.73
C PHE A 134 -1.59 -20.36 -11.01
N THR A 135 -2.47 -19.71 -10.23
CA THR A 135 -2.82 -18.30 -10.35
C THR A 135 -1.84 -17.35 -9.66
N ASN A 136 -1.05 -17.81 -8.69
CA ASN A 136 -0.10 -16.95 -7.96
C ASN A 136 1.37 -17.27 -8.23
N ILE A 137 1.68 -18.43 -8.82
CA ILE A 137 3.07 -18.87 -9.05
C ILE A 137 3.92 -17.86 -9.84
N GLY A 138 3.31 -17.08 -10.74
CA GLY A 138 4.02 -16.05 -11.51
C GLY A 138 4.36 -14.78 -10.71
N ILE A 139 3.75 -14.59 -9.54
CA ILE A 139 3.92 -13.40 -8.68
C ILE A 139 4.99 -13.64 -7.60
N VAL A 140 5.13 -14.88 -7.13
CA VAL A 140 5.99 -15.25 -5.99
C VAL A 140 7.39 -15.76 -6.37
N ASN A 141 7.73 -15.79 -7.66
CA ASN A 141 9.02 -16.28 -8.16
C ASN A 141 10.18 -15.30 -7.93
#